data_AF-V5HGS8-F1
#
_entry.id   AF-V5HGS8-F1
#
_cell.length_a   1.000
_cell.length_b   1.000
_cell.length_c   1.000
_cell.angle_alpha   90.00
_cell.angle_beta   90.00
_cell.angle_gamma   90.00
#
_symmetry.space_group_name_H-M   'P 1'
#
loop_
_entity.id
_entity.type
_entity.pdbx_description
1 polymer ?
#
loop_
_entity_poly.entity_id
_entity_poly.type
_entity_poly.pdbx_seq_one_letter_code
_entity_poly.pdbx_strand_id
1 'polypeptide(L)'
;MRSVALAVALLLSLTTSPARCLVLDADLQLFVSTIERYSTTKNDIVFVLDESGSIGADVFPAELAFTEMVARLLVVSPEYSRLTVMTYSNDNLVHIDQVGSSGDTNMCKFVYEVNKIPYRSGGTRTREALEHAGFILRSARPGANRIVVLIS
;
A
#
# COMPACT_ATOMS: atom_id res chain seq x y z
N MET A 1 -28.64 16.04 4.82
CA MET A 1 -28.94 15.33 3.54
C MET A 1 -28.17 15.98 2.38
N ARG A 2 -26.83 15.90 2.41
CA ARG A 2 -25.94 16.38 1.35
C ARG A 2 -24.67 15.52 1.33
N SER A 3 -24.76 14.26 0.89
CA SER A 3 -23.55 13.42 0.72
C SER A 3 -23.66 12.28 -0.31
N VAL A 4 -24.77 12.12 -1.05
CA VAL A 4 -24.93 10.99 -2.00
C VAL A 4 -24.84 11.43 -3.47
N ALA A 5 -24.75 12.74 -3.74
CA ALA A 5 -24.72 13.26 -5.12
C ALA A 5 -23.34 13.16 -5.82
N LEU A 6 -22.24 12.98 -5.07
CA LEU A 6 -20.90 13.02 -5.66
C LEU A 6 -20.43 11.67 -6.24
N ALA A 7 -20.89 10.55 -5.68
CA ALA A 7 -20.53 9.21 -6.17
C ALA A 7 -21.26 8.85 -7.48
N VAL A 8 -22.48 9.37 -7.69
CA VAL A 8 -23.28 9.05 -8.89
C VAL A 8 -22.81 9.84 -10.12
N ALA A 9 -22.22 11.02 -9.93
CA ALA A 9 -21.68 11.82 -11.04
C ALA A 9 -20.44 11.20 -11.70
N LEU A 10 -19.66 10.39 -10.96
CA LEU A 10 -18.44 9.75 -11.47
C LEU A 10 -18.73 8.55 -12.39
N LEU A 11 -19.90 7.91 -12.23
CA LEU A 11 -20.31 6.74 -13.01
C LEU A 11 -20.96 7.08 -14.36
N LEU A 12 -21.53 8.28 -14.51
CA LEU A 12 -22.20 8.69 -15.75
C LEU A 12 -21.27 9.29 -16.82
N SER A 13 -20.00 9.54 -16.50
CA SER A 13 -18.99 10.02 -17.47
C SER A 13 -18.19 8.91 -18.17
N LEU A 14 -18.44 7.64 -17.84
CA LEU A 14 -17.68 6.50 -18.37
C LEU A 14 -18.21 5.94 -19.70
N THR A 15 -19.29 6.51 -20.25
CA THR A 15 -19.74 6.16 -21.59
C THR A 15 -19.47 7.32 -22.53
N THR A 16 -18.61 7.05 -23.53
CA THR A 16 -18.25 7.88 -24.70
C THR A 16 -17.06 8.84 -24.54
N SER A 17 -15.83 8.32 -24.55
CA SER A 17 -14.72 8.86 -25.38
C SER A 17 -13.50 7.94 -25.30
N PRO A 18 -12.83 7.61 -26.41
CA PRO A 18 -11.54 6.92 -26.36
C PRO A 18 -10.48 7.90 -25.81
N ALA A 19 -9.62 7.40 -24.92
CA ALA A 19 -8.37 8.03 -24.48
C ALA A 19 -8.46 9.43 -23.83
N ARG A 20 -9.30 9.61 -22.80
CA ARG A 20 -8.99 10.60 -21.76
C ARG A 20 -8.09 9.95 -20.73
N CYS A 21 -6.79 10.20 -20.83
CA CYS A 21 -5.86 10.03 -19.72
C CYS A 21 -6.50 10.70 -18.50
N LEU A 22 -6.70 9.96 -17.41
CA LEU A 22 -7.11 10.54 -16.14
C LEU A 22 -6.09 11.65 -15.84
N VAL A 23 -6.52 12.91 -15.93
CA VAL A 23 -5.68 14.02 -15.50
C VAL A 23 -5.56 13.85 -14.00
N LEU A 24 -4.47 13.20 -13.58
CA LEU A 24 -4.06 13.13 -12.19
C LEU A 24 -4.06 14.57 -11.67
N ASP A 25 -4.73 14.81 -10.55
CA ASP A 25 -4.65 16.11 -9.91
C ASP A 25 -3.18 16.44 -9.59
N ALA A 26 -2.89 17.72 -9.35
CA ALA A 26 -1.53 18.17 -9.14
C ALA A 26 -0.83 17.46 -7.97
N ASP A 27 -1.59 17.10 -6.93
CA ASP A 27 -1.07 16.41 -5.74
C ASP A 27 -0.72 14.96 -6.06
N LEU A 28 -1.55 14.29 -6.87
CA LEU A 28 -1.31 12.91 -7.29
C LEU A 28 -0.14 12.81 -8.28
N GLN A 29 0.02 13.79 -9.18
CA GLN A 29 1.24 13.87 -10.01
C GLN A 29 2.49 14.13 -9.17
N LEU A 30 2.39 15.00 -8.17
CA LEU A 30 3.49 15.25 -7.25
C LEU A 30 3.87 13.99 -6.47
N PHE A 31 2.88 13.24 -5.99
CA PHE A 31 3.07 11.97 -5.30
C PHE A 31 3.80 10.95 -6.20
N VAL A 32 3.28 10.68 -7.40
CA VAL A 32 3.86 9.71 -8.33
C VAL A 32 5.30 10.08 -8.70
N SER A 33 5.51 11.32 -9.13
CA SER A 33 6.85 11.79 -9.52
C SER A 33 7.85 11.78 -8.36
N THR A 34 7.39 11.97 -7.12
CA THR A 34 8.23 11.85 -5.94
C THR A 34 8.64 10.40 -5.73
N ILE A 35 7.72 9.44 -5.79
CA ILE A 35 8.06 8.03 -5.60
C ILE A 35 9.01 7.53 -6.69
N GLU A 36 8.73 7.87 -7.96
CA GLU A 36 9.59 7.49 -9.09
C GLU A 36 11.02 8.03 -8.93
N ARG A 37 11.18 9.24 -8.41
CA ARG A 37 12.50 9.84 -8.12
C ARG A 37 13.31 9.04 -7.11
N TYR A 38 12.65 8.41 -6.14
CA TYR A 38 13.28 7.58 -5.11
C TYR A 38 13.22 6.07 -5.43
N SER A 39 12.78 5.69 -6.63
CA SER A 39 12.57 4.28 -7.02
C SER A 39 13.84 3.42 -6.94
N THR A 40 15.01 4.03 -7.17
CA THR A 40 16.35 3.40 -7.16
C THR A 40 17.19 3.77 -5.93
N THR A 41 16.57 4.31 -4.87
CA THR A 41 17.24 4.47 -3.57
C THR A 41 17.04 3.25 -2.69
N LYS A 42 17.81 3.15 -1.61
CA LYS A 42 17.59 2.13 -0.58
C LYS A 42 16.35 2.49 0.22
N ASN A 43 15.25 1.80 -0.01
CA ASN A 43 14.01 2.00 0.73
C ASN A 43 13.64 0.72 1.46
N ASP A 44 13.32 0.82 2.74
CA ASP A 44 12.71 -0.25 3.51
C ASP A 44 11.35 0.25 3.97
N ILE A 45 10.30 -0.35 3.39
CA ILE A 45 8.93 0.15 3.46
C ILE A 45 8.05 -0.88 4.14
N VAL A 46 7.24 -0.43 5.10
CA VAL A 46 6.18 -1.24 5.71
C VAL A 46 4.83 -0.66 5.27
N PHE A 47 4.08 -1.42 4.48
CA PHE A 47 2.67 -1.14 4.22
C PHE A 47 1.83 -1.71 5.37
N VAL A 48 0.98 -0.87 5.94
CA VAL A 48 0.10 -1.19 7.07
C VAL A 48 -1.33 -0.98 6.58
N LEU A 49 -2.04 -2.07 6.30
CA LEU A 49 -3.38 -2.05 5.70
C LEU A 49 -4.43 -2.27 6.78
N ASP A 50 -5.47 -1.45 6.79
CA ASP A 50 -6.60 -1.64 7.68
C ASP A 50 -7.51 -2.74 7.11
N GLU A 51 -7.72 -3.80 7.88
CA GLU A 51 -8.72 -4.82 7.56
C GLU A 51 -9.89 -4.78 8.53
N SER A 52 -10.12 -3.64 9.19
CA SER A 52 -11.23 -3.44 10.11
C SER A 52 -12.59 -3.54 9.44
N GLY A 53 -13.61 -3.78 10.27
CA GLY A 53 -14.99 -3.90 9.83
C GLY A 53 -15.54 -2.68 9.09
N SER A 54 -14.98 -1.49 9.33
CA SER A 54 -15.37 -0.25 8.63
C SER A 54 -14.90 -0.18 7.19
N ILE A 55 -13.84 -0.92 6.82
CA ILE A 55 -13.38 -1.03 5.43
C ILE A 55 -14.36 -1.91 4.65
N GLY A 56 -14.65 -3.09 5.19
CA GLY A 56 -15.54 -4.06 4.54
C GLY A 56 -14.85 -4.85 3.43
N ALA A 57 -15.36 -6.07 3.19
CA ALA A 57 -14.80 -7.01 2.23
C ALA A 57 -14.85 -6.50 0.78
N ASP A 58 -15.77 -5.59 0.46
CA ASP A 58 -15.92 -5.02 -0.87
C ASP A 58 -14.88 -3.93 -1.18
N VAL A 59 -14.37 -3.24 -0.15
CA VAL A 59 -13.42 -2.13 -0.30
C VAL A 59 -11.98 -2.57 -0.08
N PHE A 60 -11.73 -3.54 0.81
CA PHE A 60 -10.38 -4.02 1.12
C PHE A 60 -9.53 -4.39 -0.12
N PRO A 61 -10.07 -5.00 -1.20
CA PRO A 61 -9.32 -5.21 -2.43
C PRO A 61 -8.72 -3.94 -3.05
N ALA A 62 -9.32 -2.76 -2.82
CA ALA A 62 -8.77 -1.48 -3.28
C ALA A 62 -7.51 -1.08 -2.49
N GLU A 63 -7.39 -1.43 -1.21
CA GLU A 63 -6.16 -1.22 -0.43
C GLU A 63 -5.00 -2.09 -0.95
N LEU A 64 -5.31 -3.34 -1.29
CA LEU A 64 -4.35 -4.26 -1.92
C LEU A 64 -3.90 -3.71 -3.29
N ALA A 65 -4.85 -3.24 -4.11
CA ALA A 65 -4.55 -2.66 -5.41
C ALA A 65 -3.72 -1.37 -5.31
N PHE A 66 -4.00 -0.51 -4.33
CA PHE A 66 -3.20 0.68 -4.06
C PHE A 66 -1.77 0.31 -3.62
N THR A 67 -1.64 -0.69 -2.75
CA THR A 67 -0.33 -1.20 -2.32
C THR A 67 0.48 -1.71 -3.50
N GLU A 68 -0.14 -2.49 -4.39
CA GLU A 68 0.49 -2.97 -5.62
C GLU A 68 0.90 -1.80 -6.54
N MET A 69 0.02 -0.82 -6.73
CA MET A 69 0.28 0.35 -7.56
C MET A 69 1.51 1.12 -7.05
N VAL A 70 1.59 1.40 -5.74
CA VAL A 70 2.73 2.09 -5.15
C VAL A 70 4.01 1.26 -5.28
N ALA A 71 3.94 -0.05 -5.04
CA ALA A 71 5.08 -0.93 -5.22
C ALA A 71 5.61 -0.89 -6.66
N ARG A 72 4.73 -0.86 -7.68
CA ARG A 72 5.11 -0.79 -9.10
C ARG A 72 5.86 0.49 -9.49
N LEU A 73 5.76 1.56 -8.71
CA LEU A 73 6.55 2.79 -8.90
C LEU A 73 7.98 2.68 -8.34
N LEU A 74 8.31 1.60 -7.64
CA LEU A 74 9.60 1.34 -7.02
C LEU A 74 10.35 0.23 -7.75
N VAL A 75 11.69 0.25 -7.64
CA VAL A 75 12.51 -0.92 -8.01
C VAL A 75 12.55 -1.87 -6.81
N VAL A 76 11.73 -2.92 -6.85
CA VAL A 76 11.66 -3.94 -5.79
C VAL A 76 12.77 -4.97 -5.98
N SER A 77 13.84 -4.86 -5.18
CA SER A 77 14.99 -5.75 -5.19
C SER A 77 15.74 -5.69 -3.84
N PRO A 78 16.61 -6.66 -3.53
CA PRO A 78 17.44 -6.63 -2.32
C PRO A 78 18.33 -5.37 -2.19
N GLU A 79 18.70 -4.76 -3.31
CA GLU A 79 19.56 -3.58 -3.39
C GLU A 79 18.79 -2.28 -3.20
N TYR A 80 17.61 -2.15 -3.82
CA TYR A 80 16.82 -0.92 -3.85
C TYR A 80 15.71 -0.94 -2.81
N SER A 81 14.48 -1.27 -3.19
CA SER A 81 13.32 -1.25 -2.29
C SER A 81 12.99 -2.64 -1.76
N ARG A 82 12.92 -2.79 -0.43
CA ARG A 82 12.39 -3.97 0.27
C ARG A 82 11.07 -3.63 0.93
N LEU A 83 10.07 -4.47 0.72
CA LEU A 83 8.69 -4.22 1.11
C LEU A 83 8.21 -5.26 2.12
N THR A 84 7.63 -4.80 3.22
CA THR A 84 6.86 -5.62 4.16
C THR A 84 5.40 -5.18 4.05
N VAL A 85 4.47 -6.13 4.10
CA VAL A 85 3.03 -5.87 4.10
C VAL A 85 2.42 -6.52 5.32
N MET A 86 1.73 -5.74 6.13
CA MET A 86 0.98 -6.21 7.28
C MET A 86 -0.44 -5.69 7.25
N THR A 87 -1.39 -6.48 7.74
CA THR A 87 -2.76 -6.03 8.00
C THR A 87 -2.95 -5.82 9.50
N TYR A 88 -3.88 -4.94 9.86
CA TYR A 88 -4.29 -4.76 11.24
C TYR A 88 -5.82 -4.67 11.38
N SER A 89 -6.31 -5.23 12.47
CA SER A 89 -7.67 -4.99 12.94
C SER A 89 -7.73 -5.11 14.47
N ASN A 90 -8.11 -6.28 14.99
CA ASN A 90 -7.96 -6.65 16.40
C ASN A 90 -6.52 -7.07 16.74
N ASP A 91 -5.81 -7.60 15.76
CA ASP A 91 -4.45 -8.10 15.82
C ASP A 91 -3.67 -7.62 14.59
N ASN A 92 -2.34 -7.69 14.67
CA ASN A 92 -1.44 -7.37 13.56
C ASN A 92 -0.97 -8.68 12.92
N LEU A 93 -1.03 -8.77 11.59
CA LEU A 93 -0.54 -9.94 10.85
C LEU A 93 0.39 -9.50 9.74
N VAL A 94 1.62 -10.03 9.74
CA VAL A 94 2.60 -9.80 8.68
C VAL A 94 2.43 -10.86 7.60
N HIS A 95 2.16 -10.44 6.37
CA HIS A 95 1.94 -11.32 5.22
C HIS A 95 3.20 -11.46 4.35
N ILE A 96 3.95 -10.37 4.22
CA ILE A 96 5.19 -10.30 3.44
C ILE A 96 6.23 -9.60 4.31
N ASP A 97 7.44 -10.17 4.43
CA ASP A 97 8.51 -9.58 5.26
C ASP A 97 9.88 -9.58 4.56
N GLN A 98 10.09 -8.65 3.61
CA GLN A 98 11.39 -8.49 2.95
C GLN A 98 12.35 -7.60 3.77
N VAL A 99 11.83 -6.80 4.72
CA VAL A 99 12.64 -5.95 5.58
C VAL A 99 13.28 -6.77 6.69
N GLY A 100 12.50 -7.61 7.38
CA GLY A 100 12.93 -8.44 8.50
C GLY A 100 13.59 -9.76 8.11
N SER A 101 13.26 -10.33 6.93
CA SER A 101 13.83 -11.59 6.44
C SER A 101 14.51 -11.41 5.08
N SER A 102 15.77 -11.86 4.95
CA SER A 102 16.59 -11.74 3.73
C SER A 102 16.21 -12.78 2.66
N GLY A 103 14.91 -12.93 2.38
CA GLY A 103 14.39 -13.85 1.38
C GLY A 103 14.39 -13.27 -0.04
N ASP A 104 13.94 -14.08 -1.01
CA ASP A 104 13.76 -13.67 -2.40
C ASP A 104 12.87 -12.43 -2.51
N THR A 105 13.50 -11.32 -2.91
CA THR A 105 12.86 -10.01 -3.09
C THR A 105 12.75 -9.74 -4.59
N ASN A 106 11.53 -9.89 -5.12
CA ASN A 106 11.22 -9.51 -6.49
C ASN A 106 9.76 -9.09 -6.64
N MET A 107 9.49 -8.25 -7.64
CA MET A 107 8.16 -7.68 -7.91
C MET A 107 7.09 -8.75 -8.18
N CYS A 108 7.40 -9.79 -8.95
CA CYS A 108 6.41 -10.80 -9.34
C CYS A 108 5.88 -11.57 -8.13
N LYS A 109 6.77 -11.97 -7.22
CA LYS A 109 6.42 -12.62 -5.96
C LYS A 109 5.60 -11.68 -5.07
N PHE A 110 6.03 -10.42 -4.94
CA PHE A 110 5.33 -9.42 -4.14
C PHE A 110 3.87 -9.25 -4.61
N VAL A 111 3.67 -9.02 -5.91
CA VAL A 111 2.33 -8.87 -6.52
C VAL A 111 1.46 -10.10 -6.28
N TYR A 112 2.02 -11.31 -6.41
CA TYR A 112 1.29 -12.55 -6.17
C TYR A 112 0.88 -12.72 -4.70
N GLU A 113 1.76 -12.38 -3.75
CA GLU A 113 1.48 -12.50 -2.31
C GLU A 113 0.48 -11.44 -1.83
N VAL A 114 0.61 -10.18 -2.28
CA VAL A 114 -0.33 -9.09 -1.92
C VAL A 114 -1.74 -9.42 -2.34
N ASN A 115 -1.94 -9.89 -3.57
CA ASN A 115 -3.27 -10.21 -4.10
C ASN A 115 -3.93 -11.44 -3.44
N LYS A 116 -3.24 -12.13 -2.52
CA LYS A 116 -3.75 -13.28 -1.77
C LYS A 116 -4.07 -12.98 -0.31
N ILE A 117 -3.82 -11.76 0.15
CA ILE A 117 -4.09 -11.36 1.53
C ILE A 117 -5.60 -11.40 1.78
N PRO A 118 -6.08 -12.21 2.76
CA PRO A 118 -7.51 -12.31 3.05
C PRO A 118 -7.98 -11.12 3.91
N TYR A 119 -9.23 -10.71 3.73
CA TYR A 119 -9.91 -9.78 4.62
C TYR A 119 -10.48 -10.52 5.85
N ARG A 120 -10.12 -10.09 7.07
CA ARG A 120 -10.58 -10.74 8.32
C ARG A 120 -11.63 -9.98 9.11
N SER A 121 -11.86 -8.68 8.83
CA SER A 121 -12.70 -7.80 9.65
C SER A 121 -12.18 -7.67 11.09
N GLY A 122 -12.78 -6.78 11.89
CA GLY A 122 -12.45 -6.59 13.30
C GLY A 122 -12.54 -5.14 13.74
N GLY A 123 -11.92 -4.82 14.88
CA GLY A 123 -11.74 -3.44 15.34
C GLY A 123 -10.61 -2.72 14.59
N THR A 124 -10.26 -1.51 15.05
CA THR A 124 -9.27 -0.64 14.39
C THR A 124 -8.18 -0.27 15.40
N ARG A 125 -7.07 -1.01 15.43
CA ARG A 125 -5.94 -0.83 16.37
C ARG A 125 -4.73 -0.17 15.72
N THR A 126 -4.93 1.04 15.17
CA THR A 126 -3.91 1.75 14.38
C THR A 126 -2.64 2.05 15.17
N ARG A 127 -2.76 2.36 16.47
CA ARG A 127 -1.59 2.65 17.33
C ARG A 127 -0.68 1.44 17.44
N GLU A 128 -1.26 0.28 17.77
CA GLU A 128 -0.54 -0.99 17.89
C GLU A 128 0.05 -1.42 16.53
N ALA A 129 -0.63 -1.12 15.43
CA ALA A 129 -0.13 -1.37 14.08
C ALA A 129 1.13 -0.54 13.76
N LEU A 130 1.11 0.76 14.07
CA LEU A 130 2.26 1.65 13.87
C LEU A 130 3.44 1.30 14.79
N GLU A 131 3.18 0.92 16.04
CA GLU A 131 4.21 0.43 16.97
C GLU A 131 4.89 -0.84 16.41
N HIS A 132 4.11 -1.77 15.85
CA HIS A 132 4.62 -3.00 15.25
C HIS A 132 5.41 -2.75 13.95
N ALA A 133 4.92 -1.85 13.08
CA ALA A 133 5.67 -1.41 11.90
C ALA A 133 7.02 -0.77 12.28
N GLY A 134 7.03 0.05 13.34
CA GLY A 134 8.25 0.61 13.89
C GLY A 134 9.23 -0.43 14.42
N PHE A 135 8.73 -1.54 14.99
CA PHE A 135 9.55 -2.67 15.40
C PHE A 135 10.21 -3.37 14.20
N ILE A 136 9.46 -3.66 13.13
CA ILE A 136 9.99 -4.24 11.88
C ILE A 136 11.12 -3.37 11.31
N LEU A 137 10.91 -2.05 11.27
CA LEU A 137 11.91 -1.10 10.73
C LEU A 137 13.18 -0.98 11.58
N ARG A 138 13.26 -1.59 12.77
CA ARG A 138 14.54 -1.72 13.49
C ARG A 138 15.52 -2.62 12.75
N SER A 139 15.03 -3.55 11.94
CA SER A 139 15.81 -4.42 11.05
C SER A 139 16.11 -3.78 9.69
N ALA A 140 15.76 -2.49 9.50
CA ALA A 140 16.06 -1.79 8.26
C ALA A 140 17.57 -1.69 8.02
N ARG A 141 17.97 -1.79 6.74
CA ARG A 141 19.37 -1.74 6.30
C ARG A 141 20.00 -0.40 6.67
N PRO A 142 21.31 -0.36 6.99
CA PRO A 142 22.04 0.89 7.17
C PRO A 142 21.91 1.80 5.94
N GLY A 143 21.55 3.07 6.18
CA GLY A 143 21.39 4.09 5.13
C GLY A 143 20.14 3.93 4.27
N ALA A 144 19.22 3.01 4.58
CA ALA A 144 17.92 2.94 3.91
C ALA A 144 16.95 3.98 4.48
N ASN A 145 16.13 4.56 3.60
CA ASN A 145 14.93 5.30 3.98
C ASN A 145 13.97 4.34 4.69
N ARG A 146 13.49 4.72 5.87
CA ARG A 146 12.54 3.92 6.66
C ARG A 146 11.17 4.55 6.51
N ILE A 147 10.25 3.84 5.85
CA ILE A 147 8.97 4.42 5.44
C ILE A 147 7.84 3.52 5.96
N VAL A 148 6.81 4.14 6.52
CA VAL A 148 5.54 3.48 6.82
C VAL A 148 4.48 4.09 5.92
N VAL A 149 3.71 3.24 5.24
CA VAL A 149 2.55 3.64 4.45
C VAL A 149 1.33 3.03 5.11
N LEU A 150 0.56 3.86 5.80
CA LEU A 150 -0.71 3.47 6.41
C LEU A 150 -1.85 3.66 5.42
N ILE A 151 -2.70 2.64 5.27
CA ILE A 151 -3.91 2.64 4.44
C ILE A 151 -5.07 2.24 5.36
N SER A 152 -6.15 3.02 5.36
CA SER A 152 -7.30 2.91 6.27
C SER A 152 -8.49 3.72 5.77
#